data_AF-A0A7D7ZRA0-F1
#
_entry.id   AF-A0A7D7ZRA0-F1
#
_cell.length_a   1.000
_cell.length_b   1.000
_cell.length_c   1.000
_cell.angle_alpha   90.00
_cell.angle_beta   90.00
_cell.angle_gamma   90.00
#
_symmetry.space_group_name_H-M   'P 1'
#
loop_
_entity.id
_entity.type
_entity.pdbx_description
1 polymer ?
#
loop_
_entity_poly.entity_id
_entity_poly.type
_entity_poly.pdbx_seq_one_letter_code
_entity_poly.pdbx_strand_id
1 'polypeptide(L)'
;MATHKKQLVKGLKYLGVLILLFIVSPVVLSISYKALHLYKEGYQYMLSIGAVMISFLLLLFTVFFAFKTFKIIVSAIFDSK
;
A
#
# COMPACT_ATOMS: atom_id res chain seq x y z
N MET A 1 -7.74 3.95 32.11
CA MET A 1 -7.50 3.90 30.65
C MET A 1 -7.95 5.21 30.04
N ALA A 2 -7.05 6.05 29.53
CA ALA A 2 -7.40 7.25 28.78
C ALA A 2 -6.99 7.04 27.32
N THR A 3 -7.95 6.76 26.44
CA THR A 3 -7.68 6.61 25.00
C THR A 3 -7.08 7.90 24.45
N HIS A 4 -5.92 7.80 23.80
CA HIS A 4 -5.28 8.93 23.14
C HIS A 4 -6.01 9.28 21.83
N LYS A 5 -7.15 9.98 21.96
CA LYS A 5 -8.05 10.33 20.83
C LYS A 5 -7.33 10.90 19.61
N LYS A 6 -6.30 11.74 19.81
CA LYS A 6 -5.49 12.31 18.70
C LYS A 6 -4.73 11.24 17.91
N GLN A 7 -4.13 10.26 18.58
CA GLN A 7 -3.43 9.15 17.93
C GLN A 7 -4.41 8.18 17.28
N LEU A 8 -5.58 7.96 17.89
CA LEU A 8 -6.61 7.10 17.34
C LEU A 8 -7.15 7.66 16.01
N VAL A 9 -7.49 8.95 15.97
CA VAL A 9 -7.93 9.63 14.73
C VAL A 9 -6.85 9.55 13.65
N LYS A 10 -5.57 9.70 14.03
CA LYS A 10 -4.45 9.51 13.10
C LYS A 10 -4.39 8.07 12.58
N GLY A 11 -4.52 7.08 13.45
CA GLY A 11 -4.58 5.66 13.07
C GLY A 11 -5.71 5.37 12.09
N LEU A 12 -6.94 5.84 12.35
CA LEU A 12 -8.07 5.67 11.45
C LEU A 12 -7.86 6.31 10.06
N LYS A 13 -7.27 7.51 9.99
CA LYS A 13 -6.95 8.14 8.70
C LYS A 13 -5.96 7.29 7.89
N TYR A 14 -4.95 6.73 8.55
CA TYR A 14 -3.96 5.87 7.90
C TYR A 14 -4.59 4.55 7.47
N LEU A 15 -5.55 4.02 8.24
CA LEU A 15 -6.33 2.84 7.90
C LEU A 15 -7.15 3.07 6.62
N GLY A 16 -7.78 4.24 6.48
CA GLY A 16 -8.48 4.63 5.25
C GLY A 16 -7.56 4.64 4.02
N VAL A 17 -6.36 5.21 4.15
CA VAL A 17 -5.35 5.19 3.07
C VAL A 17 -4.87 3.77 2.78
N LEU A 18 -4.69 2.94 3.80
CA LEU A 18 -4.26 1.55 3.67
C LEU A 18 -5.26 0.71 2.88
N ILE A 19 -6.57 0.89 3.12
CA ILE A 19 -7.63 0.21 2.36
C ILE A 19 -7.54 0.57 0.88
N LEU A 20 -7.36 1.86 0.56
CA LEU A 20 -7.18 2.30 -0.83
C LEU A 20 -5.92 1.66 -1.44
N LEU A 21 -4.81 1.64 -0.72
CA LEU A 21 -3.57 1.00 -1.17
C LEU A 21 -3.75 -0.51 -1.44
N PHE A 22 -4.50 -1.22 -0.59
CA PHE A 22 -4.78 -2.64 -0.78
C PHE A 22 -5.59 -2.94 -2.04
N ILE A 23 -6.42 -2.01 -2.50
CA ILE A 23 -7.17 -2.14 -3.76
C ILE A 23 -6.30 -1.73 -4.95
N VAL A 24 -5.65 -0.57 -4.85
CA VAL A 24 -4.85 0.00 -5.94
C VAL A 24 -3.65 -0.87 -6.27
N SER A 25 -2.94 -1.39 -5.26
CA SER A 25 -1.71 -2.16 -5.45
C SER A 25 -1.87 -3.40 -6.35
N PRO A 26 -2.82 -4.33 -6.11
CA PRO A 26 -3.01 -5.50 -6.99
C PRO A 26 -3.61 -5.11 -8.35
N VAL A 27 -4.41 -4.05 -8.42
CA VAL A 27 -4.98 -3.55 -9.69
C VAL A 27 -3.86 -3.04 -10.60
N VAL A 28 -2.97 -2.19 -10.07
CA VAL A 28 -1.83 -1.64 -10.81
C VAL A 28 -0.87 -2.76 -11.24
N LEU A 29 -0.65 -3.77 -10.39
CA LEU A 29 0.12 -4.95 -10.76
C LEU A 29 -0.54 -5.73 -11.91
N SER A 30 -1.85 -5.95 -11.83
CA SER A 30 -2.61 -6.68 -12.87
C SER A 30 -2.57 -5.95 -14.22
N ILE A 31 -2.69 -4.62 -14.21
CA ILE A 31 -2.59 -3.79 -15.43
C ILE A 31 -1.17 -3.86 -16.00
N SER A 32 -0.15 -3.77 -15.14
CA SER A 32 1.25 -3.85 -15.56
C SER A 32 1.60 -5.21 -16.17
N TYR A 33 1.10 -6.31 -15.61
CA TYR A 33 1.24 -7.64 -16.19
C TYR A 33 0.54 -7.76 -17.55
N LYS A 34 -0.67 -7.21 -17.69
CA LYS A 34 -1.37 -7.18 -18.98
C LYS A 34 -0.56 -6.40 -20.03
N ALA A 35 0.00 -5.25 -19.65
CA ALA A 35 0.85 -4.47 -20.55
C ALA A 35 2.09 -5.26 -20.98
N LEU A 36 2.73 -5.97 -20.04
CA LEU A 36 3.90 -6.81 -20.32
C LEU A 36 3.59 -7.93 -21.34
N HIS A 37 2.39 -8.49 -21.33
CA HIS A 37 1.97 -9.50 -22.31
C HIS A 37 1.52 -8.91 -23.66
N LEU A 38 1.00 -7.67 -23.65
CA LEU A 38 0.50 -6.99 -24.85
C LEU A 38 1.66 -6.49 -25.73
N TYR A 39 2.67 -5.87 -25.11
CA TYR A 39 3.84 -5.37 -25.81
C TYR A 39 4.92 -6.43 -25.81
N LYS A 40 5.29 -6.96 -26.98
CA LYS A 40 6.31 -8.02 -27.08
C LYS A 40 7.72 -7.50 -27.35
N GLU A 41 7.83 -6.32 -27.98
CA GLU A 41 9.11 -5.73 -28.38
C GLU A 41 9.05 -4.19 -28.32
N GLY A 42 10.22 -3.55 -28.35
CA GLY A 42 10.37 -2.10 -28.39
C GLY A 42 10.27 -1.39 -27.03
N TYR A 43 10.19 -0.06 -27.08
CA TYR A 43 10.23 0.79 -25.88
C TYR A 43 9.07 0.52 -24.90
N GLN A 44 7.90 0.17 -25.42
CA GLN A 44 6.71 -0.13 -24.62
C GLN A 44 6.86 -1.40 -23.77
N TYR A 45 7.61 -2.39 -24.26
CA TYR A 45 7.94 -3.59 -23.48
C TYR A 45 8.83 -3.24 -22.28
N MET A 46 9.87 -2.42 -22.50
CA MET A 46 10.77 -1.99 -21.43
C MET A 46 10.05 -1.16 -20.35
N LEU A 47 9.13 -0.27 -20.77
CA LEU A 47 8.24 0.45 -19.85
C LEU A 47 7.33 -0.50 -19.05
N SER A 48 6.83 -1.56 -19.68
CA SER A 48 5.96 -2.53 -19.02
C SER A 48 6.70 -3.32 -17.94
N ILE A 49 7.96 -3.71 -18.20
CA ILE A 49 8.84 -4.31 -17.18
C ILE A 49 9.03 -3.35 -16.00
N GLY A 50 9.32 -2.07 -16.29
CA GLY A 50 9.45 -1.04 -15.26
C GLY A 50 8.17 -0.87 -14.43
N ALA A 51 7.01 -0.89 -15.08
CA ALA A 51 5.71 -0.80 -14.41
C ALA A 51 5.44 -1.99 -13.48
N VAL A 52 5.79 -3.23 -13.89
CA VAL A 52 5.70 -4.42 -13.02
C VAL A 52 6.61 -4.28 -11.80
N MET A 53 7.85 -3.82 -11.99
CA MET A 53 8.78 -3.58 -10.89
C MET A 53 8.26 -2.54 -9.89
N ILE A 54 7.70 -1.42 -10.39
CA ILE A 54 7.10 -0.38 -9.56
C ILE A 54 5.87 -0.91 -8.81
N SER A 55 5.04 -1.70 -9.48
CA SER A 55 3.85 -2.33 -8.89
C SER A 55 4.23 -3.30 -7.77
N PHE A 56 5.31 -4.06 -7.96
CA PHE A 56 5.83 -4.96 -6.95
C PHE A 56 6.38 -4.20 -5.73
N LEU A 57 7.13 -3.11 -5.97
CA LEU A 57 7.57 -2.20 -4.90
C LEU A 57 6.37 -1.59 -4.14
N LEU A 58 5.30 -1.23 -4.85
CA LEU A 58 4.07 -0.70 -4.26
C LEU A 58 3.39 -1.74 -3.35
N LEU A 59 3.41 -3.02 -3.72
CA LEU A 59 2.93 -4.11 -2.85
C LEU A 59 3.75 -4.20 -1.56
N LEU A 60 5.09 -4.20 -1.67
CA LEU A 60 5.97 -4.23 -0.51
C LEU A 60 5.75 -3.01 0.41
N PHE A 61 5.60 -1.82 -0.19
CA PHE A 61 5.28 -0.60 0.54
C PHE A 61 3.92 -0.71 1.23
N THR A 62 2.91 -1.28 0.58
CA THR A 62 1.57 -1.48 1.16
C THR A 62 1.63 -2.38 2.39
N VAL A 63 2.36 -3.50 2.31
CA VAL A 63 2.56 -4.40 3.45
C VAL A 63 3.31 -3.70 4.59
N PHE A 64 4.39 -2.99 4.29
CA PHE A 64 5.12 -2.20 5.27
C PHE A 64 4.22 -1.13 5.94
N PHE A 65 3.43 -0.42 5.15
CA PHE A 65 2.49 0.60 5.62
C PHE A 65 1.37 -0.01 6.47
N ALA A 66 0.95 -1.24 6.18
CA ALA A 66 -0.02 -1.97 6.97
C ALA A 66 0.49 -2.19 8.40
N PHE A 67 1.70 -2.73 8.55
CA PHE A 67 2.31 -2.94 9.87
C PHE A 67 2.46 -1.63 10.65
N LYS A 68 2.90 -0.56 9.99
CA LYS A 68 2.99 0.78 10.61
C LYS A 68 1.63 1.29 11.09
N THR A 69 0.60 1.12 10.27
CA THR A 69 -0.77 1.58 10.59
C THR A 69 -1.36 0.82 11.76
N PHE A 70 -1.25 -0.52 11.75
CA PHE A 70 -1.71 -1.35 12.87
C PHE A 70 -0.94 -1.04 14.15
N LYS A 71 0.38 -0.81 14.08
CA LYS A 71 1.16 -0.38 15.25
C LYS A 71 0.63 0.92 15.84
N ILE A 72 0.30 1.92 15.02
CA ILE A 72 -0.27 3.21 15.49
C ILE A 72 -1.63 3.00 16.15
N ILE A 73 -2.49 2.14 15.58
CA ILE A 73 -3.83 1.87 16.11
C ILE A 73 -3.72 1.13 17.44
N VAL A 74 -2.92 0.06 17.50
CA VAL A 74 -2.67 -0.70 18.72
C VAL A 74 -2.10 0.21 19.80
N SER A 75 -1.12 1.05 19.48
CA SER A 75 -0.63 2.03 20.45
C SER A 75 -1.73 3.03 20.86
N ALA A 76 -2.53 3.56 19.94
CA ALA A 76 -3.57 4.52 20.31
C ALA A 76 -4.66 3.95 21.25
N ILE A 77 -4.88 2.63 21.22
CA ILE A 77 -5.89 1.92 22.02
C ILE A 77 -5.30 1.36 23.32
N PHE A 78 -4.10 0.77 23.25
CA PHE A 78 -3.49 0.00 24.34
C PHE A 78 -2.26 0.67 24.96
N ASP A 79 -1.65 1.65 24.30
CA ASP A 79 -0.59 2.48 24.87
C ASP A 79 -1.31 3.46 25.80
N SER A 80 -1.35 3.10 27.08
CA SER A 80 -1.34 4.12 28.10
C SER A 80 0.09 4.61 28.17
N LYS A 81 0.31 5.86 28.55
CA LYS A 81 1.21 5.93 29.68
C LYS A 81 0.58 5.14 30.81
#